data_AF-A0A5R9L967-F1
#
_entry.id   AF-A0A5R9L967-F1
#
_cell.length_a   1.000
_cell.length_b   1.000
_cell.length_c   1.000
_cell.angle_alpha   90.00
_cell.angle_beta   90.00
_cell.angle_gamma   90.00
#
_symmetry.space_group_name_H-M   'P 1'
#
loop_
_entity.id
_entity.type
_entity.pdbx_description
1 polymer ?
#
loop_
_entity_poly.entity_id
_entity_poly.type
_entity_poly.pdbx_seq_one_letter_code
_entity_poly.pdbx_strand_id
1 'polypeptide(L)' 'MMKALMGKDIKTILRDPKGKEQMQTFIGSNQSSGSVELSNGDTYRIMSTNSKEFYDYIKSKEPVAK' A
#
# COMPACT_ATOMS: atom_id res chain seq x y z
N MET A 1 12.10 -1.87 4.77
CA MET A 1 12.31 -1.05 3.55
C MET A 1 10.94 -0.80 2.92
N MET A 2 10.41 0.44 2.95
CA MET A 2 9.04 0.75 2.52
C MET A 2 8.90 0.72 0.98
N LYS A 3 8.08 -0.18 0.46
CA LYS A 3 7.76 -0.30 -0.98
C LYS A 3 6.45 0.39 -1.32
N ALA A 4 6.45 1.09 -2.46
CA ALA A 4 5.26 1.66 -3.09
C ALA A 4 4.35 0.51 -3.48
N LEU A 5 3.05 0.64 -3.25
CA LEU A 5 2.09 -0.39 -3.65
C LEU A 5 1.89 -0.33 -5.17
N MET A 6 2.71 -1.07 -5.93
CA MET A 6 2.50 -1.30 -7.36
C MET A 6 1.45 -2.41 -7.53
N GLY A 7 0.77 -2.49 -8.68
CA GLY A 7 -0.28 -3.52 -8.90
C GLY A 7 0.16 -4.97 -8.68
N LYS A 8 1.48 -5.26 -8.71
CA LYS A 8 2.05 -6.55 -8.32
C LYS A 8 1.95 -6.81 -6.81
N ASP A 9 2.09 -5.78 -5.98
CA ASP A 9 2.05 -5.88 -4.52
C ASP A 9 0.62 -6.11 -4.02
N ILE A 10 -0.40 -5.58 -4.71
CA ILE A 10 -1.81 -5.91 -4.43
C ILE A 10 -2.06 -7.41 -4.58
N LYS A 11 -1.52 -8.06 -5.63
CA LYS A 11 -1.68 -9.50 -5.81
C LYS A 11 -1.01 -10.30 -4.69
N THR A 12 0.11 -9.82 -4.18
CA THR A 12 0.78 -10.42 -3.01
C THR A 12 -0.09 -10.29 -1.76
N ILE A 13 -0.61 -9.10 -1.48
CA ILE A 13 -1.50 -8.83 -0.34
C ILE A 13 -2.77 -9.69 -0.41
N LEU A 14 -3.41 -9.80 -1.58
CA LEU A 14 -4.64 -10.57 -1.76
C LEU A 14 -4.45 -12.10 -1.73
N ARG A 15 -3.21 -12.58 -1.93
CA ARG A 15 -2.87 -14.01 -1.80
C ARG A 15 -2.58 -14.42 -0.36
N ASP A 16 -2.18 -13.46 0.48
CA ASP A 16 -1.98 -13.70 1.91
C ASP A 16 -3.34 -13.65 2.65
N PRO A 17 -3.68 -14.65 3.48
CA PRO A 17 -4.96 -14.67 4.18
C PRO A 17 -5.17 -13.46 5.10
N LYS A 18 -4.15 -13.08 5.86
CA LYS A 18 -4.17 -11.92 6.77
C LYS A 18 -4.21 -10.62 5.97
N GLY A 19 -3.40 -10.52 4.92
CA GLY A 19 -3.38 -9.39 4.00
C GLY A 19 -4.72 -9.14 3.32
N LYS A 20 -5.39 -10.21 2.88
CA LYS A 20 -6.72 -10.15 2.27
C LYS A 20 -7.78 -9.67 3.25
N GLU A 21 -7.80 -10.18 4.48
CA GLU A 21 -8.74 -9.75 5.52
C GLU A 21 -8.57 -8.26 5.83
N GLN A 22 -7.35 -7.82 6.12
CA GLN A 22 -7.08 -6.42 6.44
C GLN A 22 -7.37 -5.48 5.25
N MET A 23 -7.11 -5.91 4.01
CA MET A 23 -7.46 -5.15 2.81
C MET A 23 -8.99 -4.99 2.67
N GLN A 24 -9.78 -6.02 2.97
CA GLN A 24 -11.24 -5.91 2.94
C GLN A 24 -11.75 -4.96 4.03
N THR A 25 -11.19 -5.03 5.24
CA THR A 25 -11.50 -4.08 6.32
C THR A 25 -11.17 -2.65 5.91
N PHE A 26 -10.02 -2.43 5.28
CA PHE A 26 -9.61 -1.11 4.80
C PHE A 26 -10.59 -0.56 3.75
N ILE A 27 -10.97 -1.36 2.75
CA ILE A 27 -11.93 -0.95 1.71
C ILE A 27 -13.28 -0.56 2.33
N GLY A 28 -13.75 -1.28 3.35
CA GLY A 28 -15.00 -0.98 4.06
C GLY A 28 -14.93 0.22 5.01
N SER A 29 -13.72 0.70 5.35
CA SER A 29 -13.52 1.73 6.38
C SER A 29 -13.62 3.18 5.88
N ASN A 30 -13.68 3.42 4.56
CA ASN A 30 -13.59 4.75 3.93
C ASN A 30 -12.34 5.57 4.33
N GLN A 31 -11.30 4.93 4.88
CA GLN A 31 -10.04 5.59 5.18
C GLN A 31 -9.27 5.91 3.89
N SER A 32 -8.61 7.08 3.85
CA SER A 32 -7.84 7.52 2.68
C SER A 32 -6.47 6.81 2.55
N SER A 33 -5.93 6.34 3.67
CA SER A 33 -4.68 5.59 3.76
C SER A 33 -4.67 4.67 4.98
N GLY A 34 -3.85 3.62 4.93
CA GLY A 34 -3.76 2.58 5.95
C GLY A 34 -2.54 1.70 5.75
N SER A 35 -2.40 0.67 6.58
CA SER A 35 -1.31 -0.29 6.52
C SER A 35 -1.83 -1.70 6.63
N VAL A 36 -1.24 -2.61 5.86
CA VAL A 36 -1.54 -4.04 5.90
C VAL A 36 -0.28 -4.82 6.21
N GLU A 37 -0.38 -5.71 7.18
CA GLU A 37 0.69 -6.62 7.59
C GLU A 37 0.37 -8.04 7.10
N LEU A 38 1.29 -8.61 6.34
CA LEU A 38 1.18 -9.98 5.84
C LEU A 38 1.61 -10.99 6.90
N SER A 39 1.27 -12.26 6.69
CA SER A 39 1.63 -13.35 7.61
C SER A 39 3.15 -13.55 7.76
N ASN A 40 3.94 -13.13 6.76
CA ASN A 40 5.40 -13.20 6.79
C ASN A 40 6.06 -12.01 7.53
N GLY A 41 5.26 -11.09 8.08
CA GLY A 41 5.74 -9.89 8.77
C GLY A 41 6.01 -8.69 7.85
N ASP A 42 5.81 -8.82 6.53
CA ASP A 42 5.93 -7.68 5.63
C ASP A 42 4.77 -6.70 5.84
N THR A 43 5.08 -5.40 5.89
CA THR A 43 4.08 -4.34 5.98
C THR A 43 4.03 -3.51 4.71
N TYR A 44 2.82 -3.33 4.18
CA TYR A 44 2.52 -2.51 3.01
C TYR A 44 1.67 -1.31 3.42
N ARG A 45 1.96 -0.13 2.86
CA ARG A 45 1.14 1.07 3.07
C ARG A 45 0.16 1.21 1.93
N ILE A 46 -1.13 1.17 2.24
CA ILE A 46 -2.22 1.36 1.28
C ILE A 46 -2.61 2.83 1.31
N MET A 47 -2.80 3.41 0.14
CA MET A 47 -3.30 4.78 -0.03
C MET A 47 -3.98 4.86 -1.39
N SER A 48 -4.99 5.74 -1.51
CA SER A 48 -5.65 5.96 -2.79
C SER A 48 -4.68 6.55 -3.81
N THR A 49 -4.71 6.08 -5.05
CA THR A 49 -3.88 6.62 -6.15
C THR A 49 -4.18 8.08 -6.47
N ASN A 50 -5.37 8.55 -6.08
CA ASN A 50 -5.79 9.94 -6.25
C ASN A 50 -5.53 10.79 -4.99
N SER A 51 -4.91 10.23 -3.95
CA SER A 51 -4.59 10.96 -2.71
C SER A 51 -3.33 11.80 -2.86
N LYS A 52 -3.29 12.95 -2.19
CA LYS A 52 -2.09 13.79 -2.11
C LYS A 52 -0.90 12.99 -1.55
N GLU A 53 -1.13 12.13 -0.56
CA GLU A 53 -0.10 11.25 0.02
C GLU A 53 0.56 10.35 -1.03
N PHE A 54 -0.22 9.80 -1.97
CA PHE A 54 0.33 8.99 -3.06
C PHE A 54 1.23 9.82 -3.98
N TYR A 55 0.78 11.01 -4.39
CA TYR A 55 1.59 11.89 -5.24
C TYR A 55 2.86 12.37 -4.53
N ASP A 56 2.78 12.74 -3.25
CA ASP A 56 3.95 13.13 -2.44
C ASP A 56 4.93 11.96 -2.31
N TYR A 57 4.41 10.74 -2.08
CA TYR A 57 5.23 9.54 -1.98
C TYR A 57 5.97 9.24 -3.29
N ILE A 58 5.27 9.25 -4.43
CA ILE A 58 5.90 9.01 -5.74
C ILE A 58 6.96 10.08 -6.03
N LYS A 59 6.66 11.36 -5.82
CA LYS A 59 7.64 12.46 -5.98
C LYS A 59 8.87 12.29 -5.09
N SER A 60 8.71 11.81 -3.85
CA SER A 60 9.83 11.54 -2.94
C SER A 60 10.73 10.38 -3.38
N LYS A 61 10.24 9.52 -4.28
CA LYS A 61 10.93 8.34 -4.81
C LYS A 61 11.49 8.55 -6.22
N GLU A 62 11.11 9.62 -6.90
CA GLU A 62 11.73 9.98 -8.18
C GLU A 62 13.21 10.31 -7.95
N PRO A 63 14.13 9.68 -8.69
CA PRO A 63 15.52 10.10 -8.64
C PRO A 63 15.58 11.54 -9.14
N VAL A 64 16.08 12.45 -8.31
CA VAL A 64 16.38 13.82 -8.74
C VAL A 64 17.43 13.69 -9.83
N ALA A 65 17.02 13.86 -11.08
CA ALA A 65 17.96 13.91 -12.21
C ALA A 65 18.93 15.07 -11.94
N LYS A 66 20.20 14.74 -11.73
CA LYS A 66 21.31 15.69 -11.73
C LYS A 66 21.85 15.83 -13.14
#